data_AF-A0A7L5Z097-F1
#
_entry.id   AF-A0A7L5Z097-F1
#
_cell.length_a   1.000
_cell.length_b   1.000
_cell.length_c   1.000
_cell.angle_alpha   90.00
_cell.angle_beta   90.00
_cell.angle_gamma   90.00
#
_symmetry.space_group_name_H-M   'P 1'
#
loop_
_entity.id
_entity.type
_entity.pdbx_description
1 polymer ?
#
loop_
_entity_poly.entity_id
_entity_poly.type
_entity_poly.pdbx_seq_one_letter_code
_entity_poly.pdbx_strand_id
1 'polypeptide(L)' 'MDEYLLAGLAFAAAEVGLEPTGADILWFQELPVFDGEYEVTNLQVQPFVTAVAEAGRLHLKINDLPEGAEIPDDL' A
#
# COMPACT_ATOMS: atom_id res chain seq x y z
N MET A 1 13.53 -5.85 -10.20
CA MET A 1 13.93 -4.41 -10.23
C MET A 1 13.08 -3.61 -9.24
N ASP A 2 11.76 -3.80 -9.21
CA ASP A 2 10.85 -3.12 -8.25
C ASP A 2 11.13 -3.46 -6.77
N GLU A 3 11.65 -4.66 -6.49
CA GLU A 3 11.99 -5.11 -5.14
C GLU A 3 13.02 -4.22 -4.41
N TYR A 4 13.88 -3.52 -5.16
CA TYR A 4 14.85 -2.57 -4.60
C TYR A 4 14.25 -1.18 -4.39
N LEU A 5 13.18 -0.83 -5.13
CA LEU A 5 12.46 0.44 -4.98
C LEU A 5 11.75 0.51 -3.63
N LEU A 6 11.11 -0.60 -3.24
CA LEU A 6 10.36 -0.70 -1.98
C LEU A 6 11.27 -0.68 -0.75
N ALA A 7 12.47 -1.26 -0.84
CA ALA A 7 13.47 -1.14 0.24
C ALA A 7 13.88 0.33 0.44
N GLY A 8 14.06 1.09 -0.65
CA GLY A 8 14.36 2.53 -0.60
C GLY A 8 13.25 3.33 0.09
N LEU A 9 11.99 3.02 -0.20
CA LEU A 9 10.82 3.61 0.47
C LEU A 9 10.80 3.35 1.98
N ALA A 10 11.13 2.13 2.41
CA ALA A 10 11.19 1.79 3.83
C ALA A 10 12.29 2.57 4.56
N PHE A 11 13.47 2.74 3.94
CA PHE A 11 14.53 3.58 4.52
C PHE A 11 14.13 5.06 4.59
N ALA A 12 13.56 5.59 3.51
CA ALA A 12 13.13 6.99 3.48
C ALA A 12 11.97 7.27 4.45
N ALA A 13 11.09 6.29 4.69
CA ALA A 13 10.07 6.35 5.75
C ALA A 13 10.71 6.47 7.15
N ALA A 14 11.75 5.68 7.45
CA ALA A 14 12.46 5.77 8.71
C ALA A 14 13.16 7.14 8.90
N GLU A 15 13.73 7.71 7.85
CA GLU A 15 14.37 9.04 7.90
C GLU A 15 13.41 10.17 8.31
N VAL A 16 12.11 10.04 8.02
CA VAL A 16 11.07 10.99 8.42
C VAL A 16 10.33 10.59 9.70
N GLY A 17 10.79 9.54 10.39
CA GLY A 17 10.21 9.05 11.63
C GLY A 17 8.95 8.19 11.47
N LEU A 18 8.66 7.73 10.25
CA LEU A 18 7.55 6.83 9.95
C LEU A 18 7.99 5.38 10.19
N GLU A 19 8.12 5.01 11.47
CA GLU A 19 8.55 3.68 11.91
C GLU A 19 7.37 2.87 12.46
N PRO A 20 7.05 1.70 11.87
CA PRO A 20 6.07 0.79 12.44
C PRO A 20 6.52 0.23 13.79
N THR A 21 5.59 0.05 14.72
CA THR A 21 5.86 -0.56 16.03
C THR A 21 5.12 -1.88 16.19
N GLY A 22 5.63 -2.79 17.01
CA GLY A 22 4.89 -3.99 17.44
C GLY A 22 4.26 -4.80 16.30
N ALA A 23 2.95 -4.60 16.07
CA ALA A 23 2.14 -5.27 15.06
C ALA A 23 1.69 -4.35 13.90
N ASP A 24 2.35 -3.21 13.72
CA ASP A 24 2.10 -2.28 12.63
C ASP A 24 2.99 -2.58 11.41
N ILE A 25 2.57 -2.10 10.26
CA ILE A 25 3.33 -2.15 9.00
C ILE A 25 3.31 -0.79 8.31
N LEU A 26 4.23 -0.59 7.37
CA LEU A 26 4.08 0.45 6.36
C LEU A 26 3.02 0.03 5.34
N TRP A 27 2.14 0.97 5.02
CA TRP A 27 1.06 0.81 4.07
C TRP A 27 0.94 2.08 3.22
N PHE A 28 0.37 1.98 2.02
CA PHE A 28 0.08 3.16 1.22
C PHE A 28 -1.25 3.79 1.65
N GLN A 29 -1.35 5.12 1.64
CA GLN A 29 -2.63 5.81 1.82
C GLN A 29 -3.52 5.62 0.59
N GLU A 30 -2.92 5.79 -0.59
CA GLU A 30 -3.49 5.42 -1.88
C GLU A 30 -2.66 4.31 -2.51
N LEU A 31 -3.27 3.14 -2.78
CA LEU A 31 -2.50 2.00 -3.25
C LEU A 31 -2.04 2.20 -4.69
N PRO A 32 -0.84 1.72 -5.06
CA PRO A 32 -0.33 1.84 -6.43
C PRO A 32 -1.21 1.22 -7.53
N VAL A 33 -2.08 0.28 -7.15
CA VAL A 33 -3.04 -0.32 -8.09
C VAL A 33 -4.16 0.67 -8.49
N PHE A 34 -4.38 1.72 -7.69
CA PHE A 34 -5.28 2.85 -7.96
C PHE A 34 -4.47 4.11 -8.28
N ASP A 35 -3.39 3.99 -9.05
CA ASP A 35 -2.52 5.11 -9.43
C ASP A 35 -1.83 5.85 -8.27
N GLY A 36 -1.84 5.27 -7.06
CA GLY A 36 -1.12 5.80 -5.91
C GLY A 36 0.39 5.85 -6.12
N GLU A 37 1.01 6.95 -5.69
CA GLU A 37 2.44 7.17 -5.92
C GLU A 37 3.33 6.35 -4.98
N TYR A 38 4.48 5.91 -5.49
CA TYR A 38 5.54 5.26 -4.71
C TYR A 38 6.41 6.29 -3.98
N GLU A 39 5.78 7.11 -3.12
CA GLU A 39 6.42 8.19 -2.37
C GLU A 39 6.22 8.07 -0.85
N VAL A 40 7.17 8.60 -0.07
CA VAL A 40 7.09 8.59 1.41
C VAL A 40 5.88 9.36 1.92
N THR A 41 5.48 10.42 1.21
CA THR A 41 4.27 11.22 1.47
C THR A 41 2.98 10.40 1.38
N ASN A 42 2.98 9.34 0.57
CA ASN A 42 1.88 8.40 0.41
C ASN A 42 2.00 7.17 1.34
N LEU A 43 3.00 7.12 2.22
CA LEU A 43 3.10 6.06 3.22
C LEU A 43 2.40 6.44 4.53
N GLN A 44 1.92 5.42 5.22
CA GLN A 44 1.37 5.51 6.57
C GLN A 44 1.75 4.27 7.39
N VAL A 45 1.76 4.41 8.71
CA VAL A 45 1.83 3.27 9.63
C VAL A 45 0.41 2.79 9.91
N GLN A 46 0.15 1.51 9.70
CA GLN A 46 -1.16 0.91 9.92
C GLN A 46 -1.03 -0.44 10.64
N PRO A 47 -1.96 -0.80 11.55
CA PRO A 47 -1.99 -2.14 12.15
C PRO A 47 -2.07 -3.23 11.08
N PHE A 48 -1.25 -4.26 11.21
CA PHE A 48 -1.19 -5.39 10.27
C PHE A 48 -2.57 -6.00 10.00
N VAL A 49 -3.37 -6.20 11.05
CA VAL A 49 -4.71 -6.80 10.93
C VAL A 49 -5.67 -5.96 10.09
N THR A 50 -5.54 -4.63 10.15
CA THR A 50 -6.36 -3.70 9.35
C THR A 50 -5.92 -3.75 7.89
N ALA A 51 -4.61 -3.66 7.62
CA ALA A 51 -4.07 -3.72 6.27
C ALA A 51 -4.39 -5.05 5.57
N VAL A 52 -4.31 -6.18 6.28
CA VAL A 52 -4.68 -7.50 5.72
C VAL A 52 -6.17 -7.57 5.41
N ALA A 53 -7.04 -7.02 6.27
CA ALA A 53 -8.47 -6.98 6.01
C ALA A 53 -8.84 -6.08 4.83
N GLU A 54 -8.15 -4.96 4.64
CA GLU A 54 -8.27 -4.08 3.47
C GLU A 54 -7.81 -4.78 2.19
N ALA A 55 -6.61 -5.36 2.20
CA ALA A 55 -6.08 -6.11 1.07
C ALA A 55 -7.03 -7.25 0.66
N GLY A 56 -7.61 -7.97 1.62
CA GLY A 56 -8.59 -9.02 1.34
C GLY A 56 -9.87 -8.49 0.67
N ARG A 57 -10.42 -7.37 1.15
CA ARG A 57 -11.60 -6.73 0.53
C ARG A 57 -11.30 -6.25 -0.89
N LEU A 58 -10.13 -5.65 -1.09
CA LEU A 58 -9.68 -5.18 -2.39
C LEU A 58 -9.45 -6.33 -3.37
N HIS A 59 -8.81 -7.41 -2.91
CA HIS A 59 -8.63 -8.61 -3.72
C HIS A 59 -9.97 -9.14 -4.23
N LEU A 60 -10.97 -9.29 -3.35
CA LEU A 60 -12.31 -9.73 -3.77
C LEU A 60 -13.00 -8.79 -4.77
N LYS A 61 -12.66 -7.49 -4.77
CA LYS A 61 -13.24 -6.48 -5.67
C LYS A 61 -12.51 -6.41 -7.02
N ILE A 62 -11.20 -6.62 -7.04
CA ILE A 62 -10.34 -6.46 -8.23
C ILE A 62 -10.12 -7.81 -8.95
N ASN A 63 -10.13 -8.94 -8.23
CA ASN A 63 -9.72 -10.24 -8.79
C ASN A 63 -10.53 -10.71 -10.00
N ASP A 64 -11.79 -10.28 -10.11
CA ASP A 64 -12.68 -10.67 -11.20
C ASP A 64 -12.70 -9.62 -12.33
N LEU A 65 -11.91 -8.55 -12.23
CA LEU A 65 -11.78 -7.56 -13.30
C LEU A 65 -10.94 -8.13 -14.45
N PRO A 66 -11.42 -8.00 -15.71
CA PRO A 66 -10.61 -8.34 -16.88
C PRO A 66 -9.29 -7.57 -16.90
N GLU A 67 -8.25 -8.15 -17.49
CA GLU A 67 -7.00 -7.42 -17.71
C GLU A 67 -7.25 -6.11 -18.45
N GLY A 68 -6.72 -5.00 -17.92
CA GLY A 68 -6.89 -3.66 -18.48
C GLY A 68 -8.25 -3.00 -18.21
N ALA A 69 -9.11 -3.62 -17.39
CA ALA A 69 -10.30 -2.94 -16.90
C ALA A 69 -9.91 -1.79 -15.97
N GLU A 70 -10.60 -0.65 -16.11
CA GLU A 70 -10.51 0.44 -15.14
C GLU A 70 -11.02 -0.04 -13.79
N ILE A 71 -10.32 0.34 -12.73
CA ILE A 71 -10.75 0.02 -11.37
C ILE A 71 -11.73 1.09 -10.92
N PRO A 72 -12.94 0.73 -10.44
CA PRO A 72 -13.94 1.70 -10.04
C PRO A 72 -13.47 2.62 -8.90
N ASP A 73 -13.78 3.91 -9.00
CA ASP A 73 -13.41 4.94 -8.00
C ASP A 73 -14.15 4.79 -6.64
N ASP A 74 -15.19 3.96 -6.57
CA ASP A 74 -16.04 3.77 -5.39
C ASP A 74 -15.62 2.60 -4.48
N LEU A 75 -14.39 2.09 -4.65
CA LEU A 75 -13.87 0.96 -3.88
C LEU A 75 -13.37 1.30 -2.47
#